data_AF-N4UQT0-F1
#
_entry.id   AF-N4UQT0-F1
#
_cell.length_a   1.000
_cell.length_b   1.000
_cell.length_c   1.000
_cell.angle_alpha   90.00
_cell.angle_beta   90.00
_cell.angle_gamma   90.00
#
_symmetry.space_group_name_H-M   'P 1'
#
loop_
_entity.id
_entity.type
_entity.pdbx_description
1 polymer ?
#
loop_
_entity_poly.entity_id
_entity_poly.type
_entity_poly.pdbx_seq_one_letter_code
_entity_poly.pdbx_strand_id
1 'polypeptide(L)'
;EIERLMGCFINHITKIEFFPAFYAAHRATIIEINIKGGFRGARLAPFDPENVILKLDMQLRTPIPPAEVMIPSTPWTARTPKTLLEAQSHSKYL
;
A
#
# COMPACT_ATOMS: atom_id res chain seq x y z
N GLU A 1 -21.88 3.95 17.71
CA GLU A 1 -22.59 4.19 16.44
C GLU A 1 -22.29 3.12 15.38
N ILE A 2 -21.04 2.94 14.94
CA ILE A 2 -20.69 1.90 13.95
C ILE A 2 -21.08 0.49 14.42
N GLU A 3 -20.84 0.14 15.69
CA GLU A 3 -21.27 -1.15 16.27
C GLU A 3 -22.78 -1.37 16.21
N ARG A 4 -23.56 -0.30 16.40
CA ARG A 4 -25.03 -0.35 16.29
C ARG A 4 -25.45 -0.64 14.85
N LEU A 5 -24.83 0.03 13.88
CA LEU A 5 -25.08 -0.21 12.45
C LEU A 5 -24.75 -1.66 12.06
N MET A 6 -23.60 -2.18 12.51
CA MET A 6 -23.22 -3.58 12.31
C MET A 6 -24.23 -4.54 12.95
N GLY A 7 -24.69 -4.25 14.18
CA GLY A 7 -25.73 -5.04 14.85
C GLY A 7 -27.09 -5.00 14.16
N CYS A 8 -27.39 -3.94 13.41
CA CYS A 8 -28.58 -3.82 12.57
C CYS A 8 -28.38 -4.38 11.15
N PHE A 9 -27.26 -5.06 10.86
CA PHE A 9 -26.89 -5.55 9.53
C PHE A 9 -26.82 -4.46 8.44
N ILE A 10 -26.55 -3.22 8.84
CA ILE A 10 -26.35 -2.11 7.93
C ILE A 10 -24.87 -2.11 7.53
N ASN A 11 -24.59 -2.65 6.34
CA ASN A 11 -23.23 -2.83 5.81
C ASN A 11 -22.75 -1.67 4.92
N HIS A 12 -23.46 -0.54 4.94
CA HIS A 12 -23.10 0.66 4.18
C HIS A 12 -23.09 1.88 5.10
N ILE A 13 -22.24 2.85 4.77
CA ILE A 13 -22.16 4.14 5.44
C ILE A 13 -21.88 5.21 4.38
N THR A 14 -22.57 6.35 4.47
CA THR A 14 -22.30 7.46 3.56
C THR A 14 -21.00 8.16 3.94
N LYS A 15 -20.42 8.90 3.00
CA LYS A 15 -19.22 9.70 3.25
C LYS A 15 -19.43 10.71 4.41
N ILE A 16 -20.63 11.29 4.51
CA ILE A 16 -20.97 12.29 5.52
C ILE A 16 -21.04 11.66 6.91
N GLU A 17 -21.52 10.42 7.02
CA GLU A 17 -21.57 9.67 8.28
C GLU A 17 -20.20 9.09 8.66
N PHE A 18 -19.41 8.70 7.66
CA PHE A 18 -18.09 8.10 7.87
C PHE A 18 -17.10 9.07 8.51
N PHE A 19 -16.99 10.31 8.00
CA PHE A 19 -15.94 11.22 8.46
C PHE A 19 -16.00 11.55 9.96
N PRO A 20 -17.16 11.91 10.54
CA PRO A 20 -17.28 12.13 11.99
C PRO A 20 -17.00 10.86 12.79
N ALA A 21 -17.50 9.70 12.33
CA ALA A 21 -17.27 8.43 13.00
C ALA A 21 -15.79 8.05 13.00
N PHE A 22 -15.10 8.20 11.86
CA PHE A 22 -13.66 7.99 11.75
C PHE A 22 -12.89 8.96 12.65
N TYR A 23 -13.23 10.25 12.63
CA TYR A 23 -12.54 11.24 13.45
C TYR A 23 -12.67 10.95 14.94
N ALA A 24 -13.86 10.57 15.40
CA ALA A 24 -14.08 10.16 16.78
C ALA A 24 -13.27 8.89 17.14
N ALA A 25 -13.29 7.87 16.28
CA ALA A 25 -12.52 6.65 16.49
C ALA A 25 -11.01 6.92 16.49
N HIS A 26 -10.51 7.70 15.53
CA HIS A 26 -9.11 8.11 15.45
C HIS A 26 -8.67 8.82 16.73
N ARG A 27 -9.46 9.79 17.22
CA ARG A 27 -9.13 10.47 18.49
C ARG A 27 -9.13 9.54 19.70
N ALA A 28 -10.00 8.53 19.71
CA ALA A 28 -10.05 7.55 20.79
C ALA A 28 -8.89 6.54 20.73
N THR A 29 -8.31 6.29 19.54
CA THR A 29 -7.26 5.28 19.36
C THR A 29 -5.83 5.83 19.46
N ILE A 30 -5.62 7.14 19.32
CA ILE A 30 -4.32 7.81 19.55
C ILE A 30 -4.07 7.92 21.07
N ILE A 31 -3.79 6.78 21.69
CA ILE A 31 -3.42 6.64 23.10
C ILE A 31 -2.09 5.91 23.22
N GLU A 32 -1.37 6.16 24.31
CA GLU A 32 -0.01 5.67 24.53
C GLU A 32 0.09 4.14 24.37
N ILE A 33 -0.86 3.38 24.92
CA ILE A 33 -0.88 1.92 24.82
C ILE A 33 -0.96 1.42 23.38
N ASN A 34 -1.80 2.04 22.55
CA ASN A 34 -1.96 1.66 21.14
C ASN A 34 -0.73 2.05 20.32
N ILE A 35 -0.16 3.22 20.59
CA ILE A 35 1.07 3.68 19.93
C ILE A 35 2.22 2.71 20.25
N LYS A 36 2.44 2.40 21.53
CA LYS A 36 3.45 1.42 21.97
C LYS A 36 3.22 0.04 21.37
N GLY A 37 1.96 -0.40 21.27
CA GLY A 37 1.57 -1.64 20.62
C GLY A 37 1.93 -1.65 19.14
N GLY A 38 1.63 -0.58 18.41
CA GLY A 38 1.99 -0.40 17.00
C GLY A 38 3.50 -0.46 16.76
N PHE A 39 4.28 0.27 17.57
CA PHE A 39 5.74 0.23 17.50
C PHE A 39 6.29 -1.18 17.75
N ARG A 40 5.74 -1.91 18.74
CA ARG A 40 6.12 -3.30 19.00
C ARG A 40 5.79 -4.22 17.83
N GLY A 41 4.60 -4.10 17.25
CA GLY A 41 4.18 -4.86 16.06
C GLY A 41 5.09 -4.61 14.86
N ALA A 42 5.55 -3.37 14.68
CA ALA A 42 6.50 -2.97 13.65
C ALA A 42 7.97 -3.32 13.99
N ARG A 43 8.24 -3.97 15.14
CA ARG A 43 9.59 -4.25 15.65
C ARG A 43 10.46 -3.00 15.86
N LEU A 44 9.82 -1.84 16.06
CA LEU A 44 10.43 -0.55 16.42
C LEU A 44 10.46 -0.40 17.95
N ALA A 45 10.98 -1.42 18.65
CA ALA A 45 11.21 -1.40 20.09
C ALA A 45 12.70 -1.70 20.38
N PRO A 46 13.29 -1.17 21.48
CA PRO A 46 12.71 -0.20 22.45
C PRO A 46 12.41 1.18 21.83
N PHE A 47 11.54 1.97 22.48
CA PHE A 47 11.07 3.29 22.02
C PHE A 47 12.12 4.41 22.18
N ASP A 48 13.38 4.07 21.96
CA ASP A 48 14.47 5.02 21.90
C ASP A 48 14.40 5.75 20.55
N PRO A 49 14.27 7.09 20.52
CA PRO A 49 14.11 7.83 19.27
C PRO A 49 15.20 7.56 18.25
N GLU A 50 16.46 7.46 18.69
CA GLU A 50 17.60 7.19 17.80
C GLU A 50 17.51 5.80 17.17
N ASN A 51 17.22 4.77 17.97
CA ASN A 51 17.01 3.41 17.47
C ASN A 51 15.83 3.31 16.49
N VAL A 52 14.74 4.04 16.74
CA VAL A 52 13.58 4.06 15.83
C VAL A 52 13.97 4.73 14.51
N ILE A 53 14.64 5.88 14.55
CA ILE A 53 15.10 6.60 13.36
C ILE A 53 16.05 5.73 12.54
N LEU A 54 17.03 5.08 13.17
CA LEU A 54 17.97 4.18 12.50
C LEU A 54 17.28 2.99 11.82
N LYS A 55 16.22 2.43 12.39
CA LYS A 55 15.44 1.36 11.76
C LYS A 55 14.57 1.86 10.60
N LEU A 56 14.16 3.12 10.62
CA LEU A 56 13.37 3.74 9.56
C LEU A 56 14.25 4.26 8.41
N ASP A 57 15.52 4.56 8.65
CA ASP A 57 16.50 4.92 7.62
C ASP A 57 16.99 3.68 6.84
N MET A 58 16.02 2.94 6.28
CA MET A 58 16.30 1.75 5.52
C MET A 58 16.69 2.16 4.09
N GLN A 59 17.98 2.03 3.77
CA GLN A 59 18.42 2.17 2.39
C GLN A 59 17.88 1.00 1.56
N LEU A 60 16.91 1.29 0.68
CA LEU A 60 16.42 0.35 -0.31
C LEU A 60 17.55 0.04 -1.30
N ARG A 61 18.32 -1.02 -1.03
CA ARG A 61 19.23 -1.57 -2.02
C ARG A 61 18.43 -2.47 -2.94
N THR A 62 17.98 -1.91 -4.05
CA THR A 62 17.60 -2.73 -5.20
C THR A 62 18.86 -3.46 -5.65
N PRO A 63 18.85 -4.81 -5.71
CA PRO A 63 19.94 -5.54 -6.35
C PRO A 63 20.10 -4.96 -7.76
N ILE A 64 21.35 -4.69 -8.16
CA ILE A 64 21.64 -4.34 -9.55
C ILE A 64 21.04 -5.45 -10.42
N PRO A 65 20.15 -5.12 -11.38
CA PRO A 65 19.63 -6.11 -12.30
C PRO A 65 20.79 -6.83 -12.97
N PRO A 66 20.72 -8.14 -13.19
CA PRO A 66 21.69 -8.84 -14.03
C PRO A 66 21.82 -8.09 -15.35
N ALA A 67 23.05 -7.93 -15.85
CA ALA A 67 23.27 -7.28 -17.13
C ALA A 67 22.39 -7.97 -18.19
N GLU A 68 21.43 -7.23 -18.76
CA GLU A 68 20.65 -7.71 -19.88
C GLU A 68 21.62 -8.05 -21.01
N VAL A 69 21.64 -9.32 -21.40
CA VAL A 69 22.20 -9.70 -22.70
C VAL A 69 21.33 -8.97 -23.72
N MET A 70 21.86 -7.89 -24.29
CA MET A 70 21.23 -7.10 -25.33
C MET A 70 21.13 -7.95 -26.60
N ILE A 71 20.17 -8.87 -26.63
CA ILE A 71 19.59 -9.33 -27.88
C ILE A 71 18.89 -8.09 -28.43
N PRO A 72 19.14 -7.66 -29.68
CA PRO A 72 18.42 -6.54 -30.26
C PRO A 72 16.94 -6.94 -30.44
N SER A 73 16.15 -6.85 -29.38
CA SER A 73 14.70 -6.84 -29.48
C SER A 73 14.35 -5.44 -29.99
N THR A 74 13.64 -5.40 -31.11
CA THR A 74 13.03 -4.17 -31.64
C THR A 74 12.43 -3.35 -30.50
N PRO A 75 12.70 -2.02 -30.40
CA PRO A 75 12.20 -1.21 -29.30
C PRO A 75 10.69 -1.34 -29.22
N TRP A 76 10.19 -1.91 -28.12
CA TRP A 76 8.77 -1.95 -27.86
C TRP A 76 8.25 -0.51 -27.81
N THR A 77 7.40 -0.16 -28.75
CA THR A 77 6.74 1.15 -28.79
C THR A 77 5.29 0.93 -28.43
N ALA A 78 4.81 1.58 -27.36
CA ALA A 78 3.39 1.56 -27.03
C ALA A 78 2.60 2.20 -28.19
N ARG A 79 1.96 1.36 -29.01
CA ARG A 79 1.10 1.77 -30.10
C ARG A 79 -0.25 1.08 -29.93
N THR A 80 -1.33 1.85 -30.03
CA THR A 80 -2.68 1.29 -30.06
C THR A 80 -2.82 0.38 -31.27
N PRO A 81 -3.16 -0.92 -31.08
CA PRO A 81 -3.45 -1.82 -32.19
C PRO A 81 -4.57 -1.24 -33.05
N LYS A 82 -4.34 -1.17 -34.36
CA LYS A 82 -5.36 -0.72 -35.33
C LYS A 82 -6.10 -1.89 -35.97
N THR A 83 -5.61 -3.10 -35.77
CA THR A 83 -6.19 -4.32 -36.34
C THR A 83 -6.26 -5.45 -35.30
N LEU A 84 -7.16 -6.41 -35.53
CA LEU A 84 -7.35 -7.57 -34.66
C LEU A 84 -6.09 -8.46 -34.59
N LEU A 85 -5.35 -8.57 -35.70
CA LEU A 85 -4.11 -9.34 -35.78
C LEU A 85 -2.97 -8.71 -34.95
N GLU A 86 -2.90 -7.37 -34.89
CA GLU A 86 -1.98 -6.65 -34.00
C GLU A 86 -2.34 -6.84 -32.51
N ALA A 87 -3.62 -6.91 -32.17
CA ALA A 87 -4.03 -7.15 -30.79
C ALA A 87 -3.60 -8.54 -30.28
N GLN A 88 -3.67 -9.57 -31.14
CA GLN A 88 -3.24 -10.93 -30.82
C GLN A 88 -1.73 -11.06 -30.64
N SER A 89 -0.91 -10.25 -31.33
CA SER A 89 0.54 -10.31 -31.16
C SER A 89 1.00 -9.68 -29.84
N HIS A 90 0.25 -8.71 -29.30
CA HIS A 90 0.53 -8.06 -28.02
C HIS A 90 0.21 -8.95 -26.80
N SER A 91 -0.72 -9.90 -26.92
CA SER A 91 -1.03 -10.84 -25.83
C SER A 91 0.04 -11.92 -25.64
N LYS A 92 1.05 -12.01 -26.51
CA LYS A 92 2.13 -13.00 -26.39
C LYS A 92 3.06 -12.73 -25.18
N TYR A 93 2.99 -11.53 -24.60
CA TYR A 93 3.85 -11.08 -23.50
C TYR A 93 3.07 -10.71 -22.22
N LEU A 94 1.76 -11.04 -22.17
CA LEU A 94 0.95 -11.05 -20.94
C LEU A 94 0.87 -12.48 -20.41
#